data_AF-A0A3M1C3D0-F1
#
_entry.id   AF-A0A3M1C3D0-F1
#
_cell.length_a   1.000
_cell.length_b   1.000
_cell.length_c   1.000
_cell.angle_alpha   90.00
_cell.angle_beta   90.00
_cell.angle_gamma   90.00
#
_symmetry.space_group_name_H-M   'P 1'
#
loop_
_entity.id
_entity.type
_entity.pdbx_description
1 polymer ?
#
loop_
_entity_poly.entity_id
_entity_poly.type
_entity_poly.pdbx_seq_one_letter_code
_entity_poly.pdbx_strand_id
1 'polypeptide(L)'
;MKKYLITLITFWIPWLGIAETSPTNYWVNEVEKTITVAPPHLLKVEIIKMDDGTDEVYSTFEIKLELDKKARDRQLDEIQEQYPGYNMQTANLLTNGPATLKIPPLQTTKRIELTPGQEAPYFYDLSYLTKDEYFKIMQSYKKGSFPVELEADEKLFVKTSKVVEQKTLSPQTCSKLVNDDPSLFSFILGLEKLYKSIHVQFQNTKKDLIKSVFQNCYRIDMPQQIDRFEDLMDISFTLKKRNKPLVGRTLKTEAGYRIIPLQYTHQLQIL
;
A
#
# COMPACT_ATOMS: atom_id res chain seq x y z
N MET A 1 -38.31 24.64 43.38
CA MET A 1 -37.08 24.69 42.57
C MET A 1 -36.58 23.26 42.35
N LYS A 2 -36.79 22.69 41.15
CA LYS A 2 -36.29 21.35 40.79
C LYS A 2 -35.01 21.53 39.98
N LYS A 3 -33.88 21.03 40.52
CA LYS A 3 -32.60 20.93 39.80
C LYS A 3 -32.67 19.71 38.89
N TYR A 4 -32.49 19.89 37.59
CA TYR A 4 -32.29 18.78 36.65
C TYR A 4 -30.80 18.45 36.59
N LEU A 5 -30.47 17.24 36.98
CA LEU A 5 -29.16 16.61 36.84
C LEU A 5 -29.06 16.13 35.39
N ILE A 6 -28.19 16.74 34.58
CA ILE A 6 -27.87 16.24 33.24
C ILE A 6 -26.79 15.16 33.41
N THR A 7 -27.21 13.90 33.37
CA THR A 7 -26.29 12.77 33.32
C THR A 7 -25.77 12.64 31.89
N LEU A 8 -24.50 13.00 31.68
CA LEU A 8 -23.79 12.75 30.42
C LEU A 8 -23.55 11.24 30.30
N ILE A 9 -24.33 10.54 29.48
CA ILE A 9 -24.09 9.14 29.15
C ILE A 9 -23.19 9.12 27.90
N THR A 10 -21.88 9.01 28.12
CA THR A 10 -20.92 8.70 27.05
C THR A 10 -21.05 7.23 26.69
N PHE A 11 -21.71 6.91 25.57
CA PHE A 11 -21.66 5.58 24.99
C PHE A 11 -20.30 5.39 24.29
N TRP A 12 -19.45 4.57 24.89
CA TRP A 12 -18.33 3.94 24.20
C TRP A 12 -18.89 2.89 23.24
N ILE A 13 -18.90 3.19 21.94
CA ILE A 13 -19.18 2.20 20.90
C ILE A 13 -17.85 1.56 20.52
N PRO A 14 -17.67 0.23 20.68
CA PRO A 14 -16.44 -0.43 20.27
C PRO A 14 -16.29 -0.33 18.75
N TRP A 15 -15.08 0.09 18.34
CA TRP A 15 -14.61 0.00 16.95
C TRP A 15 -14.88 -1.40 16.39
N LEU A 16 -15.82 -1.51 15.47
CA LEU A 16 -16.18 -2.75 14.79
C LEU A 16 -15.97 -2.56 13.29
N GLY A 17 -14.92 -3.22 12.79
CA GLY A 17 -14.87 -3.79 11.44
C GLY A 17 -14.63 -2.84 10.29
N ILE A 18 -13.36 -2.44 10.08
CA ILE A 18 -12.90 -2.18 8.72
C ILE A 18 -12.70 -3.56 8.09
N ALA A 19 -13.51 -3.90 7.09
CA ALA A 19 -13.31 -5.09 6.29
C ALA A 19 -11.98 -4.96 5.52
N GLU A 20 -10.93 -5.61 6.03
CA GLU A 20 -9.65 -5.76 5.36
C GLU A 20 -9.76 -6.73 4.20
N THR A 21 -10.16 -6.22 3.04
CA THR A 21 -9.69 -6.75 1.75
C THR A 21 -9.28 -5.58 0.88
N SER A 22 -8.22 -4.87 1.30
CA SER A 22 -7.70 -3.80 0.47
C SER A 22 -6.82 -4.40 -0.63
N PRO A 23 -7.07 -4.11 -1.93
CA PRO A 23 -6.06 -4.34 -2.96
C PRO A 23 -4.76 -3.66 -2.52
N THR A 24 -3.60 -4.16 -2.93
CA THR A 24 -2.30 -3.56 -2.58
C THR A 24 -2.32 -2.04 -2.85
N ASN A 25 -2.36 -1.24 -1.78
CA ASN A 25 -2.37 0.22 -1.82
C ASN A 25 -0.97 0.81 -2.02
N TYR A 26 -0.01 0.02 -2.49
CA TYR A 26 1.34 0.47 -2.76
C TYR A 26 1.98 -0.31 -3.90
N TRP A 27 2.96 0.33 -4.54
CA TRP A 27 3.74 -0.21 -5.64
C TRP A 27 5.22 -0.03 -5.35
N VAL A 28 5.99 -1.10 -5.55
CA VAL A 28 7.44 -1.10 -5.32
C VAL A 28 8.17 -0.88 -6.64
N ASN A 29 9.14 0.03 -6.62
CA ASN A 29 10.14 0.19 -7.66
C ASN A 29 11.52 -0.16 -7.11
N GLU A 30 11.93 -1.39 -7.39
CA GLU A 30 13.22 -1.97 -7.01
C GLU A 30 14.42 -1.30 -7.67
N VAL A 31 14.24 -0.68 -8.83
CA VAL A 31 15.31 0.00 -9.57
C VAL A 31 15.65 1.33 -8.92
N GLU A 32 14.64 2.15 -8.63
CA GLU A 32 14.80 3.46 -8.01
C GLU A 32 14.83 3.40 -6.47
N LYS A 33 14.59 2.22 -5.90
CA LYS A 33 14.39 2.01 -4.46
C LYS A 33 13.34 2.95 -3.90
N THR A 34 12.21 3.02 -4.59
CA THR A 34 11.05 3.83 -4.19
C THR A 34 9.83 2.96 -3.95
N ILE A 35 8.99 3.36 -3.02
CA ILE A 35 7.65 2.80 -2.84
C ILE A 35 6.64 3.93 -3.00
N THR A 36 5.70 3.72 -3.91
CA THR A 36 4.60 4.64 -4.16
C THR A 36 3.36 4.13 -3.44
N VAL A 37 2.81 4.91 -2.53
CA VAL A 37 1.62 4.55 -1.73
C VAL A 37 0.42 5.35 -2.21
N ALA A 38 -0.71 4.67 -2.46
CA ALA A 38 -1.98 5.33 -2.71
C ALA A 38 -2.45 6.00 -1.41
N PRO A 39 -2.76 7.31 -1.44
CA PRO A 39 -3.21 7.98 -0.24
C PRO A 39 -4.61 7.47 0.19
N PRO A 40 -4.83 7.18 1.48
CA PRO A 40 -6.17 6.88 1.98
C PRO A 40 -7.02 8.15 2.03
N HIS A 41 -8.31 8.02 1.73
CA HIS A 41 -9.27 9.09 1.90
C HIS A 41 -10.30 8.75 2.98
N LEU A 42 -10.88 9.81 3.53
CA LEU A 42 -11.95 9.79 4.51
C LEU A 42 -13.12 10.58 3.94
N LEU A 43 -14.27 9.94 3.86
CA LEU A 43 -15.53 10.61 3.55
C LEU A 43 -16.19 11.03 4.86
N LYS A 44 -16.13 12.34 5.14
CA LYS A 44 -16.76 12.97 6.30
C LYS A 44 -18.18 13.38 5.97
N VAL A 45 -19.09 13.06 6.88
CA VAL A 45 -20.48 13.49 6.81
C VAL A 45 -20.82 14.20 8.11
N GLU A 46 -21.29 15.43 7.98
CA GLU A 46 -21.68 16.31 9.09
C GLU A 46 -23.17 16.68 8.92
N ILE A 47 -23.93 16.58 10.01
CA ILE A 47 -25.32 17.03 10.05
C ILE A 47 -25.44 18.08 11.14
N ILE A 48 -25.84 19.30 10.77
CA ILE A 48 -25.92 20.42 11.69
C ILE A 48 -27.38 20.87 11.74
N LYS A 49 -28.00 20.77 12.92
CA LYS A 49 -29.36 21.25 13.12
C LYS A 49 -29.35 22.78 13.16
N MET A 50 -30.31 23.41 12.47
CA MET A 50 -30.44 24.86 12.48
C MET A 50 -31.19 25.31 13.74
N ASP A 51 -30.67 26.35 14.42
CA ASP A 51 -31.24 26.86 15.68
C ASP A 51 -32.68 27.39 15.50
N ASP A 52 -33.00 27.91 14.32
CA ASP A 52 -34.31 28.44 13.91
C ASP A 52 -34.95 27.66 12.74
N GLY A 53 -34.57 26.39 12.58
CA GLY A 53 -35.00 25.55 11.46
C GLY A 53 -36.53 25.41 11.33
N THR A 54 -37.04 25.55 10.11
CA THR A 54 -38.45 25.28 9.76
C THR A 54 -38.63 23.82 9.37
N ASP A 55 -39.87 23.39 9.12
CA ASP A 55 -40.10 22.03 8.59
C ASP A 55 -39.51 21.86 7.17
N GLU A 56 -39.39 22.96 6.39
CA GLU A 56 -38.82 22.98 5.04
C GLU A 56 -37.27 23.01 5.05
N VAL A 57 -36.67 23.67 6.03
CA VAL A 57 -35.21 23.78 6.18
C VAL A 57 -34.86 23.57 7.66
N TYR A 58 -34.66 22.31 8.04
CA TYR A 58 -34.49 21.89 9.44
C TYR A 58 -33.02 21.71 9.84
N SER A 59 -32.19 21.26 8.91
CA SER A 59 -30.76 20.99 9.14
C SER A 59 -29.96 21.08 7.85
N THR A 60 -28.65 21.32 7.97
CA THR A 60 -27.70 21.14 6.86
C THR A 60 -27.09 19.75 6.89
N PHE A 61 -26.82 19.23 5.70
CA PHE A 61 -26.18 17.94 5.45
C PHE A 61 -24.96 18.16 4.58
N GLU A 62 -23.79 18.06 5.18
CA GLU A 62 -22.50 18.31 4.55
C GLU A 62 -21.75 17.00 4.32
N ILE A 63 -21.24 16.84 3.11
CA ILE A 63 -20.44 15.68 2.70
C ILE A 63 -19.12 16.19 2.14
N LYS A 64 -18.00 15.75 2.73
CA LYS A 64 -16.63 16.16 2.37
C LYS A 64 -15.76 14.93 2.16
N LEU A 65 -15.12 14.83 1.00
CA LEU A 65 -14.07 13.84 0.76
C LEU A 65 -12.70 14.46 1.01
N GLU A 66 -12.00 13.97 2.04
CA GLU A 66 -10.70 14.48 2.47
C GLU A 66 -9.63 13.37 2.49
N LEU A 67 -8.35 13.73 2.52
CA LEU A 67 -7.28 12.77 2.79
C LEU A 67 -7.24 12.41 4.27
N ASP A 68 -7.17 11.12 4.59
CA ASP A 68 -6.91 10.68 5.95
C ASP A 68 -5.41 10.76 6.24
N LYS A 69 -4.94 11.94 6.66
CA LYS A 69 -3.53 12.17 6.99
C LYS A 69 -3.02 11.20 8.06
N LYS A 70 -3.85 10.85 9.05
CA LYS A 70 -3.44 9.96 10.14
C LYS A 70 -3.28 8.51 9.66
N ALA A 71 -4.25 8.02 8.88
CA ALA A 71 -4.16 6.69 8.28
C ALA A 71 -2.99 6.61 7.28
N ARG A 72 -2.78 7.67 6.50
CA ARG A 72 -1.64 7.77 5.57
C ARG A 72 -0.32 7.66 6.31
N ASP A 73 -0.10 8.49 7.33
CA ASP A 73 1.17 8.54 8.05
C ASP A 73 1.45 7.19 8.72
N ARG A 74 0.42 6.58 9.35
CA ARG A 74 0.50 5.21 9.88
C ARG A 74 0.87 4.18 8.81
N GLN A 75 0.23 4.23 7.65
CA GLN A 75 0.51 3.32 6.54
C GLN A 75 1.94 3.50 6.01
N LEU A 76 2.42 4.74 5.93
CA LEU A 76 3.80 5.03 5.53
C LEU A 76 4.80 4.46 6.54
N ASP A 77 4.55 4.60 7.84
CA ASP A 77 5.38 4.03 8.90
C ASP A 77 5.41 2.49 8.82
N GLU A 78 4.24 1.85 8.72
CA GLU A 78 4.11 0.38 8.60
C GLU A 78 4.85 -0.16 7.35
N ILE A 79 4.78 0.55 6.23
CA ILE A 79 5.50 0.17 5.00
C ILE A 79 7.01 0.45 5.14
N GLN A 80 7.41 1.52 5.83
CA GLN A 80 8.81 1.87 6.06
C GLN A 80 9.55 0.84 6.91
N GLU A 81 8.88 0.27 7.90
CA GLU A 81 9.39 -0.85 8.68
C GLU A 81 9.61 -2.11 7.83
N GLN A 82 8.70 -2.39 6.89
CA GLN A 82 8.80 -3.54 5.99
C GLN A 82 9.89 -3.39 4.91
N TYR A 83 10.18 -2.15 4.49
CA TYR A 83 11.11 -1.84 3.40
C TYR A 83 12.16 -0.81 3.83
N PRO A 84 13.08 -1.17 4.75
CA PRO A 84 14.11 -0.26 5.20
C PRO A 84 15.03 0.17 4.04
N GLY A 85 15.30 1.47 3.95
CA GLY A 85 16.17 2.06 2.92
C GLY A 85 15.50 2.35 1.58
N TYR A 86 14.19 2.12 1.45
CA TYR A 86 13.41 2.61 0.30
C TYR A 86 12.90 4.02 0.59
N ASN A 87 12.87 4.86 -0.43
CA ASN A 87 12.27 6.18 -0.38
C ASN A 87 10.76 6.07 -0.55
N MET A 88 10.00 6.59 0.40
CA MET A 88 8.54 6.63 0.33
C MET A 88 8.05 7.82 -0.49
N GLN A 89 7.03 7.58 -1.30
CA GLN A 89 6.36 8.61 -2.09
C GLN A 89 4.84 8.36 -2.04
N THR A 90 4.06 9.42 -1.94
CA THR A 90 2.61 9.33 -2.15
C THR A 90 2.32 9.41 -3.65
N ALA A 91 1.40 8.59 -4.14
CA ALA A 91 0.97 8.64 -5.52
C ALA A 91 0.37 10.02 -5.84
N ASN A 92 0.73 10.58 -6.99
CA ASN A 92 0.02 11.74 -7.51
C ASN A 92 -1.37 11.28 -7.96
N LEU A 93 -2.39 11.71 -7.22
CA LEU A 93 -3.78 11.59 -7.62
C LEU A 93 -4.02 12.49 -8.83
N LEU A 94 -4.40 11.89 -9.94
CA LEU A 94 -4.82 12.61 -11.14
C LEU A 94 -6.35 12.61 -11.25
N THR A 95 -7.06 12.44 -10.14
CA THR A 95 -8.50 12.25 -10.10
C THR A 95 -9.25 13.46 -10.67
N ASN A 96 -9.54 13.33 -11.95
CA ASN A 96 -10.60 13.99 -12.68
C ASN A 96 -11.52 12.86 -13.13
N GLY A 97 -12.78 12.87 -12.70
CA GLY A 97 -13.71 11.88 -13.19
C GLY A 97 -15.03 11.85 -12.45
N PRO A 98 -16.04 11.25 -13.10
CA PRO A 98 -17.36 11.13 -12.53
C PRO A 98 -17.32 10.16 -11.33
N ALA A 99 -17.90 10.59 -10.23
CA ALA A 99 -18.23 9.74 -9.10
C ALA A 99 -19.75 9.72 -8.88
N THR A 100 -20.22 8.67 -8.23
CA THR A 100 -21.63 8.48 -7.89
C THR A 100 -21.77 8.56 -6.38
N LEU A 101 -22.46 9.60 -5.92
CA LEU A 101 -22.85 9.77 -4.53
C LEU A 101 -24.25 9.22 -4.34
N LYS A 102 -24.43 8.30 -3.39
CA LYS A 102 -25.74 7.78 -3.00
C LYS A 102 -26.02 8.18 -1.55
N ILE A 103 -27.26 8.58 -1.29
CA ILE A 103 -27.79 8.83 0.05
C ILE A 103 -29.01 7.92 0.22
N PRO A 104 -28.81 6.63 0.56
CA PRO A 104 -29.87 5.63 0.54
C PRO A 104 -31.12 6.00 1.37
N PRO A 105 -31.01 6.60 2.58
CA PRO A 105 -32.19 7.01 3.36
C PRO A 105 -33.08 8.04 2.65
N LEU A 106 -32.49 8.81 1.73
CA LEU A 106 -33.19 9.82 0.93
C LEU A 106 -33.50 9.33 -0.49
N GLN A 107 -33.17 8.07 -0.83
CA GLN A 107 -33.29 7.50 -2.18
C GLN A 107 -32.64 8.39 -3.25
N THR A 108 -31.60 9.13 -2.87
CA THR A 108 -30.97 10.14 -3.72
C THR A 108 -29.70 9.54 -4.33
N THR A 109 -29.54 9.72 -5.63
CA THR A 109 -28.30 9.42 -6.36
C THR A 109 -27.88 10.65 -7.14
N LYS A 110 -26.69 11.15 -6.88
CA LYS A 110 -26.11 12.31 -7.56
C LYS A 110 -24.84 11.89 -8.29
N ARG A 111 -24.71 12.32 -9.54
CA ARG A 111 -23.43 12.26 -10.26
C ARG A 111 -22.65 13.53 -9.94
N ILE A 112 -21.42 13.36 -9.47
CA ILE A 112 -20.54 14.43 -9.04
C ILE A 112 -19.21 14.30 -9.79
N GLU A 113 -18.45 15.38 -9.88
CA GLU A 113 -17.11 15.37 -10.48
C GLU A 113 -16.07 15.56 -9.38
N LEU A 114 -15.09 14.66 -9.31
CA LEU A 114 -13.94 14.82 -8.42
C LEU A 114 -12.95 15.82 -9.04
N THR A 115 -12.42 16.70 -8.21
CA THR A 115 -11.46 17.74 -8.62
C THR A 115 -10.03 17.38 -8.23
N PRO A 116 -9.01 17.67 -9.05
CA PRO A 116 -7.63 17.29 -8.75
C PRO A 116 -6.98 18.27 -7.77
N GLY A 117 -6.09 17.79 -6.88
CA GLY A 117 -5.38 18.66 -5.94
C GLY A 117 -4.38 17.91 -5.05
N GLN A 118 -3.41 18.64 -4.47
CA GLN A 118 -2.44 18.12 -3.49
C GLN A 118 -2.95 18.19 -2.04
N GLU A 119 -3.92 19.07 -1.77
CA GLU A 119 -4.61 19.20 -0.49
C GLU A 119 -6.11 19.22 -0.77
N ALA A 120 -6.83 18.23 -0.25
CA ALA A 120 -8.28 18.07 -0.38
C ALA A 120 -9.02 19.35 0.06
N PRO A 121 -10.26 19.61 -0.41
CA PRO A 121 -11.29 18.61 -0.75
C PRO A 121 -11.32 18.19 -2.23
N TYR A 122 -11.53 16.90 -2.49
CA TYR A 122 -11.79 16.38 -3.84
C TYR A 122 -13.28 16.55 -4.22
N PHE A 123 -14.16 16.76 -3.24
CA PHE A 123 -15.59 16.96 -3.40
C PHE A 123 -16.22 17.56 -2.12
N TYR A 124 -17.17 18.48 -2.30
CA TYR A 124 -18.02 19.06 -1.25
C TYR A 124 -19.46 19.13 -1.76
N ASP A 125 -20.40 18.53 -1.03
CA ASP A 125 -21.85 18.70 -1.25
C ASP A 125 -22.50 19.18 0.03
N LEU A 126 -23.27 20.26 -0.11
CA LEU A 126 -24.10 20.82 0.93
C LEU A 126 -25.54 20.70 0.46
N SER A 127 -26.36 20.01 1.25
CA SER A 127 -27.79 19.89 1.02
C SER A 127 -28.54 20.37 2.26
N TYR A 128 -29.68 21.02 2.05
CA TYR A 128 -30.61 21.35 3.13
C TYR A 128 -31.61 20.20 3.26
N LEU A 129 -31.90 19.80 4.49
CA LEU A 129 -32.85 18.75 4.79
C LEU A 129 -34.12 19.33 5.39
N THR A 130 -35.25 18.82 4.92
CA THR A 130 -36.51 18.91 5.65
C THR A 130 -36.43 18.10 6.93
N LYS A 131 -37.36 18.36 7.86
CA LYS A 131 -37.45 17.63 9.11
C LYS A 131 -37.63 16.11 8.92
N ASP A 132 -38.42 15.71 7.93
CA ASP A 132 -38.66 14.29 7.62
C ASP A 132 -37.39 13.61 7.08
N GLU A 133 -36.65 14.29 6.19
CA GLU A 133 -35.38 13.80 5.65
C GLU A 133 -34.30 13.66 6.73
N TYR A 134 -34.20 14.65 7.62
CA TYR A 134 -33.36 14.57 8.81
C TYR A 134 -33.66 13.32 9.63
N PHE A 135 -34.93 13.06 9.95
CA PHE A 135 -35.30 11.87 10.73
C PHE A 135 -35.02 10.56 10.00
N LYS A 136 -35.17 10.49 8.67
CA LYS A 136 -34.79 9.32 7.87
C LYS A 136 -33.30 9.02 7.98
N ILE A 137 -32.45 10.04 7.86
CA ILE A 137 -30.99 9.90 8.00
C ILE A 137 -30.63 9.45 9.42
N MET A 138 -31.19 10.10 10.44
CA MET A 138 -30.93 9.74 11.83
C MET A 138 -31.39 8.34 12.19
N GLN A 139 -32.52 7.88 11.62
CA GLN A 139 -33.01 6.52 11.83
C GLN A 139 -32.11 5.49 11.16
N SER A 140 -31.63 5.76 9.94
CA SER A 140 -30.62 4.91 9.27
C SER A 140 -29.36 4.79 10.12
N TYR A 141 -28.82 5.92 10.58
CA TYR A 141 -27.63 5.92 11.40
C TYR A 141 -27.79 5.11 12.70
N LYS A 142 -28.91 5.27 13.40
CA LYS A 142 -29.23 4.47 14.60
C LYS A 142 -29.32 2.97 14.34
N LYS A 143 -29.64 2.55 13.12
CA LYS A 143 -29.68 1.13 12.71
C LYS A 143 -28.31 0.59 12.29
N GLY A 144 -27.25 1.41 12.35
CA GLY A 144 -25.90 1.03 11.93
C GLY A 144 -25.69 1.05 10.42
N SER A 145 -26.66 1.56 9.64
CA SER A 145 -26.50 1.77 8.20
C SER A 145 -25.88 3.13 7.91
N PHE A 146 -24.86 3.14 7.04
CA PHE A 146 -24.20 4.37 6.61
C PHE A 146 -25.17 5.21 5.77
N PRO A 147 -25.32 6.50 6.07
CA PRO A 147 -26.29 7.34 5.34
C PRO A 147 -25.82 7.74 3.95
N VAL A 148 -24.54 7.53 3.63
CA VAL A 148 -23.91 7.97 2.38
C VAL A 148 -23.05 6.83 1.83
N GLU A 149 -22.97 6.71 0.51
CA GLU A 149 -22.06 5.83 -0.22
C GLU A 149 -21.44 6.64 -1.36
N LEU A 150 -20.14 6.45 -1.60
CA LEU A 150 -19.42 7.07 -2.71
C LEU A 150 -18.73 5.99 -3.54
N GLU A 151 -19.06 5.95 -4.82
CA GLU A 151 -18.46 5.06 -5.81
C GLU A 151 -17.69 5.90 -6.83
N ALA A 152 -16.38 5.66 -6.95
CA ALA A 152 -15.52 6.33 -7.92
C ALA A 152 -14.37 5.42 -8.35
N ASP A 153 -13.75 5.74 -9.48
CA ASP A 153 -12.50 5.11 -9.92
C ASP A 153 -11.37 6.14 -9.90
N GLU A 154 -10.30 5.88 -9.16
CA GLU A 154 -9.11 6.73 -9.17
C GLU A 154 -8.09 6.23 -10.15
N LYS A 155 -7.56 7.16 -10.96
CA LYS A 155 -6.44 6.90 -11.84
C LYS A 155 -5.16 7.42 -11.20
N LEU A 156 -4.31 6.50 -10.74
CA LEU A 156 -2.99 6.81 -10.20
C LEU A 156 -1.92 6.63 -11.25
N PHE A 157 -1.01 7.60 -11.36
CA PHE A 157 0.22 7.42 -12.12
C PHE A 157 1.32 6.87 -11.22
N VAL A 158 1.83 5.69 -11.55
CA VAL A 158 2.83 4.99 -10.74
C VAL A 158 3.98 4.48 -11.60
N LYS A 159 5.18 4.43 -11.01
CA LYS A 159 6.35 3.81 -11.60
C LYS A 159 6.62 2.48 -10.91
N THR A 160 6.58 1.39 -11.66
CA THR A 160 6.83 0.03 -11.15
C THR A 160 8.05 -0.58 -11.80
N SER A 161 8.68 -1.52 -11.11
CA SER A 161 9.73 -2.35 -11.74
C SER A 161 9.12 -3.43 -12.62
N LYS A 162 9.62 -3.52 -13.86
CA LYS A 162 9.31 -4.60 -14.81
C LYS A 162 10.55 -5.42 -15.09
N VAL A 163 10.40 -6.75 -15.06
CA VAL A 163 11.44 -7.68 -15.49
C VAL A 163 11.54 -7.63 -17.01
N VAL A 164 12.68 -7.16 -17.53
CA VAL A 164 12.94 -7.11 -18.98
C VAL A 164 13.85 -8.22 -19.45
N GLU A 165 14.56 -8.86 -18.53
CA GLU A 165 15.30 -10.08 -18.77
C GLU A 165 15.31 -10.91 -17.48
N GLN A 166 15.11 -12.22 -17.61
CA GLN A 166 15.26 -13.16 -16.52
C GLN A 166 16.06 -14.36 -17.00
N LYS A 167 17.07 -14.75 -16.21
CA LYS A 167 17.78 -16.01 -16.38
C LYS A 167 17.61 -16.85 -15.13
N THR A 168 17.10 -18.06 -15.31
CA THR A 168 17.00 -19.06 -14.24
C THR A 168 18.00 -20.17 -14.52
N LEU A 169 18.78 -20.56 -13.52
CA LEU A 169 19.64 -21.74 -13.57
C LEU A 169 19.05 -22.86 -12.71
N SER A 170 19.42 -24.10 -13.07
CA SER A 170 19.01 -25.28 -12.33
C SER A 170 19.53 -25.24 -10.90
N PRO A 171 18.76 -25.70 -9.91
CA PRO A 171 19.23 -25.94 -8.54
C PRO A 171 20.52 -26.78 -8.47
N GLN A 172 20.78 -27.64 -9.46
CA GLN A 172 21.99 -28.47 -9.55
C GLN A 172 23.27 -27.65 -9.82
N THR A 173 23.14 -26.39 -10.28
CA THR A 173 24.28 -25.50 -10.49
C THR A 173 25.04 -25.24 -9.19
N CYS A 174 24.37 -25.20 -8.03
CA CYS A 174 25.04 -25.06 -6.74
C CYS A 174 26.05 -26.18 -6.49
N SER A 175 25.67 -27.43 -6.75
CA SER A 175 26.57 -28.59 -6.56
C SER A 175 27.74 -28.60 -7.54
N LYS A 176 27.54 -28.10 -8.77
CA LYS A 176 28.60 -28.01 -9.80
C LYS A 176 29.66 -26.93 -9.52
N LEU A 177 29.36 -25.99 -8.64
CA LEU A 177 30.25 -24.88 -8.30
C LEU A 177 31.26 -25.24 -7.19
N VAL A 178 31.05 -26.33 -6.45
CA VAL A 178 31.90 -26.80 -5.32
C VAL A 178 32.54 -28.14 -5.65
N ASN A 179 32.95 -28.38 -6.90
CA ASN A 179 33.60 -29.64 -7.24
C ASN A 179 34.81 -29.89 -6.30
N ASP A 180 34.86 -31.09 -5.70
CA ASP A 180 35.92 -31.76 -4.92
C ASP A 180 36.67 -31.00 -3.80
N ASP A 181 36.64 -29.67 -3.77
CA ASP A 181 37.29 -28.79 -2.79
C ASP A 181 36.35 -27.65 -2.35
N PRO A 182 35.93 -27.61 -1.06
CA PRO A 182 35.03 -26.60 -0.51
C PRO A 182 35.71 -25.28 -0.10
N SER A 183 36.88 -24.95 -0.65
CA SER A 183 37.60 -23.70 -0.40
C SER A 183 36.96 -22.47 -1.08
N LEU A 184 37.21 -21.27 -0.54
CA LEU A 184 36.84 -20.00 -1.17
C LEU A 184 37.44 -19.87 -2.58
N PHE A 185 38.67 -20.34 -2.76
CA PHE A 185 39.39 -20.25 -4.03
C PHE A 185 38.71 -21.07 -5.14
N SER A 186 38.41 -22.34 -4.86
CA SER A 186 37.72 -23.23 -5.80
C SER A 186 36.33 -22.70 -6.16
N PHE A 187 35.65 -22.09 -5.19
CA PHE A 187 34.39 -21.42 -5.41
C PHE A 187 34.50 -20.19 -6.34
N ILE A 188 35.51 -19.31 -6.16
CA ILE A 188 35.75 -18.16 -7.03
C ILE A 188 35.99 -18.60 -8.48
N LEU A 189 36.80 -19.65 -8.69
CA LEU A 189 37.05 -20.21 -10.02
C LEU A 189 35.79 -20.81 -10.65
N GLY A 190 34.98 -21.50 -9.85
CA GLY A 190 33.67 -22.02 -10.28
C GLY A 190 32.73 -20.90 -10.71
N LEU A 191 32.65 -19.82 -9.93
CA LEU A 191 31.88 -18.63 -10.27
C LEU A 191 32.37 -17.97 -11.55
N GLU A 192 33.68 -17.84 -11.76
CA GLU A 192 34.23 -17.24 -12.97
C GLU A 192 33.84 -18.04 -14.22
N LYS A 193 33.95 -19.37 -14.16
CA LYS A 193 33.50 -20.26 -15.25
C LYS A 193 32.00 -20.11 -15.51
N LEU A 194 31.20 -20.10 -14.44
CA LEU A 194 29.76 -19.87 -14.55
C LEU A 194 29.47 -18.52 -15.19
N TYR A 195 30.11 -17.45 -14.74
CA TYR A 195 29.95 -16.09 -15.25
C TYR A 195 30.26 -15.96 -16.75
N LYS A 196 31.30 -16.66 -17.23
CA LYS A 196 31.66 -16.74 -18.65
C LYS A 196 30.63 -17.53 -19.47
N SER A 197 30.09 -18.61 -18.91
CA SER A 197 29.08 -19.45 -19.56
C SER A 197 27.68 -18.83 -19.66
N ILE A 198 27.35 -17.88 -18.78
CA ILE A 198 26.03 -17.23 -18.79
C ILE A 198 25.98 -16.25 -19.98
N HIS A 199 25.06 -16.51 -20.91
CA HIS A 199 24.74 -15.60 -22.01
C HIS A 199 23.44 -14.87 -21.70
N VAL A 200 23.55 -13.57 -21.44
CA VAL A 200 22.45 -12.63 -21.16
C VAL A 200 22.80 -11.29 -21.78
N GLN A 201 21.78 -10.51 -22.14
CA GLN A 201 21.93 -9.20 -22.75
C GLN A 201 22.38 -8.15 -21.74
N PHE A 202 21.90 -8.22 -20.48
CA PHE A 202 22.15 -7.18 -19.49
C PHE A 202 23.12 -7.65 -18.39
N GLN A 203 24.11 -6.80 -18.09
CA GLN A 203 25.07 -7.05 -17.00
C GLN A 203 24.39 -7.17 -15.63
N ASN A 204 23.27 -6.46 -15.42
CA ASN A 204 22.51 -6.55 -14.18
C ASN A 204 21.92 -7.94 -13.97
N THR A 205 21.46 -8.63 -15.02
CA THR A 205 20.99 -10.02 -14.94
C THR A 205 22.09 -10.95 -14.45
N LYS A 206 23.33 -10.77 -14.94
CA LYS A 206 24.50 -11.51 -14.45
C LYS A 206 24.78 -11.22 -12.98
N LYS A 207 24.86 -9.95 -12.59
CA LYS A 207 25.15 -9.55 -11.21
C LYS A 207 24.11 -10.11 -10.22
N ASP A 208 22.83 -9.99 -10.56
CA ASP A 208 21.73 -10.49 -9.73
C ASP A 208 21.73 -12.02 -9.64
N LEU A 209 22.04 -12.71 -10.74
CA LEU A 209 22.19 -14.17 -10.74
C LEU A 209 23.34 -14.63 -9.83
N ILE A 210 24.49 -13.94 -9.88
CA ILE A 210 25.62 -14.22 -8.99
C ILE A 210 25.23 -13.97 -7.53
N LYS A 211 24.54 -12.87 -7.23
CA LYS A 211 24.00 -12.63 -5.88
C LYS A 211 23.08 -13.76 -5.42
N SER A 212 22.19 -14.24 -6.29
CA SER A 212 21.33 -15.40 -6.00
C SER A 212 22.14 -16.67 -5.73
N VAL A 213 23.26 -16.88 -6.43
CA VAL A 213 24.18 -18.00 -6.15
C VAL A 213 24.73 -17.91 -4.72
N PHE A 214 25.28 -16.76 -4.32
CA PHE A 214 25.77 -16.55 -2.95
C PHE A 214 24.67 -16.78 -1.89
N GLN A 215 23.47 -16.24 -2.13
CA GLN A 215 22.38 -16.32 -1.16
C GLN A 215 21.78 -17.73 -1.03
N ASN A 216 21.64 -18.47 -2.13
CA ASN A 216 20.87 -19.70 -2.15
C ASN A 216 21.73 -20.97 -2.16
N CYS A 217 22.96 -20.91 -2.66
CA CYS A 217 23.81 -22.10 -2.72
C CYS A 217 24.62 -22.33 -1.45
N TYR A 218 25.04 -21.27 -0.74
CA TYR A 218 26.09 -21.41 0.30
C TYR A 218 25.71 -20.90 1.67
N ARG A 219 26.29 -21.53 2.67
CA ARG A 219 26.51 -20.99 4.01
C ARG A 219 28.02 -20.86 4.21
N ILE A 220 28.46 -19.68 4.64
CA ILE A 220 29.85 -19.43 5.00
C ILE A 220 29.99 -19.83 6.45
N ASP A 221 30.86 -20.80 6.74
CA ASP A 221 31.21 -21.15 8.10
C ASP A 221 32.41 -20.28 8.48
N MET A 222 32.13 -19.05 8.96
CA MET A 222 33.18 -18.09 9.32
C MET A 222 33.98 -18.62 10.54
N PRO A 223 35.32 -18.67 10.47
CA PRO A 223 36.14 -18.99 11.63
C PRO A 223 35.99 -17.89 12.71
N GLN A 224 36.25 -18.26 13.97
CA GLN A 224 36.11 -17.34 15.10
C GLN A 224 37.11 -16.17 15.07
N GLN A 225 38.24 -16.33 14.38
CA GLN A 225 39.25 -15.31 14.16
C GLN A 225 39.78 -15.39 12.72
N ILE A 226 40.01 -14.22 12.13
CA ILE A 226 40.65 -14.03 10.83
C ILE A 226 41.80 -13.05 11.10
N ASP A 227 43.02 -13.56 11.20
CA ASP A 227 44.19 -12.77 11.57
C ASP A 227 45.03 -12.38 10.34
N ARG A 228 44.91 -13.13 9.24
CA ARG A 228 45.64 -12.95 7.99
C ARG A 228 44.76 -13.17 6.76
N PHE A 229 45.25 -12.78 5.58
CA PHE A 229 44.51 -12.94 4.33
C PHE A 229 44.39 -14.40 3.91
N GLU A 230 45.40 -15.23 4.21
CA GLU A 230 45.39 -16.66 3.96
C GLU A 230 44.23 -17.35 4.68
N ASP A 231 43.92 -16.90 5.90
CA ASP A 231 42.80 -17.42 6.69
C ASP A 231 41.44 -17.18 6.00
N LEU A 232 41.31 -16.12 5.18
CA LEU A 232 40.12 -15.88 4.36
C LEU A 232 39.99 -16.88 3.21
N MET A 233 41.11 -17.28 2.63
CA MET A 233 41.15 -18.19 1.47
C MET A 233 40.80 -19.63 1.88
N ASP A 234 41.09 -20.00 3.13
CA ASP A 234 40.78 -21.30 3.72
C ASP A 234 39.37 -21.39 4.33
N ILE A 235 38.57 -20.32 4.23
CA ILE A 235 37.17 -20.36 4.67
C ILE A 235 36.43 -21.43 3.87
N SER A 236 35.85 -22.38 4.61
CA SER A 236 35.04 -23.45 4.04
C SER A 236 33.62 -22.96 3.72
N PHE A 237 33.15 -23.34 2.54
CA PHE A 237 31.78 -23.10 2.09
C PHE A 237 30.97 -24.39 2.15
N THR A 238 29.88 -24.39 2.92
CA THR A 238 28.95 -25.52 2.95
C THR A 238 27.75 -25.26 2.05
N LEU A 239 27.36 -26.24 1.25
CA LEU A 239 26.15 -26.16 0.42
C LEU A 239 24.88 -26.16 1.29
N LYS A 240 23.94 -25.26 0.97
CA LYS A 240 22.61 -25.25 1.60
C LYS A 240 21.82 -26.48 1.14
N LYS A 241 21.15 -27.17 2.08
CA LYS A 241 20.35 -28.38 1.80
C LYS A 241 19.12 -28.14 0.92
N ARG A 242 18.62 -26.90 0.83
CA ARG A 242 17.44 -26.54 0.00
C ARG A 242 17.87 -25.60 -1.11
N ASN A 243 17.97 -26.14 -2.33
CA ASN A 243 18.31 -25.35 -3.50
C ASN A 243 17.05 -24.68 -4.05
N LYS A 244 16.89 -23.39 -3.75
CA LYS A 244 15.94 -22.53 -4.48
C LYS A 244 16.45 -22.33 -5.93
N PRO A 245 15.56 -22.09 -6.90
CA PRO A 245 16.00 -21.73 -8.25
C PRO A 245 16.91 -20.50 -8.18
N LEU A 246 18.00 -20.54 -8.94
CA LEU A 246 18.93 -19.42 -9.02
C LEU A 246 18.44 -18.49 -10.11
N VAL A 247 18.04 -17.29 -9.72
CA VAL A 247 17.39 -16.35 -10.63
C VAL A 247 18.20 -15.07 -10.65
N GLY A 248 18.53 -14.59 -11.84
CA GLY A 248 19.00 -13.23 -12.06
C GLY A 248 18.01 -12.49 -12.94
N ARG A 249 17.76 -11.22 -12.61
CA ARG A 249 16.82 -10.37 -13.32
C ARG A 249 17.46 -9.04 -13.67
N THR A 250 17.12 -8.51 -14.84
CA THR A 250 17.22 -7.07 -15.08
C THR A 250 15.85 -6.47 -14.98
N LEU A 251 15.73 -5.51 -14.08
CA LEU A 251 14.55 -4.69 -13.91
C LEU A 251 14.74 -3.36 -14.64
N LYS A 252 13.66 -2.84 -15.21
CA LYS A 252 13.56 -1.45 -15.68
C LYS A 252 12.36 -0.78 -15.04
N THR A 253 12.47 0.52 -14.83
CA THR A 253 11.31 1.33 -14.47
C THR A 253 10.34 1.39 -15.64
N GLU A 254 9.09 1.03 -15.39
CA GLU A 254 7.97 1.22 -16.30
C GLU A 254 6.97 2.15 -15.62
N ALA A 255 6.63 3.24 -16.29
CA ALA A 255 5.60 4.16 -15.85
C ALA A 255 4.25 3.75 -16.45
N GLY A 256 3.19 3.80 -15.65
CA GLY A 256 1.86 3.45 -16.10
C GLY A 256 0.78 3.95 -15.17
N TYR A 257 -0.46 3.76 -15.60
CA TYR A 257 -1.62 4.08 -14.78
C TYR A 257 -2.15 2.83 -14.08
N ARG A 258 -2.68 3.02 -12.87
CA ARG A 258 -3.46 2.04 -12.13
C ARG A 258 -4.82 2.64 -11.83
N ILE A 259 -5.86 1.83 -11.95
CA ILE A 259 -7.23 2.21 -11.60
C ILE A 259 -7.54 1.54 -10.27
N ILE A 260 -7.98 2.31 -9.29
CA ILE A 260 -8.36 1.82 -7.97
C ILE A 260 -9.81 2.21 -7.72
N PRO A 261 -10.68 1.22 -7.44
CA PRO A 261 -12.03 1.54 -7.05
C PRO A 261 -12.02 2.17 -5.66
N LEU A 262 -12.64 3.34 -5.53
CA LEU A 262 -13.00 3.92 -4.25
C LEU A 262 -14.33 3.34 -3.81
N GLN A 263 -14.30 2.63 -2.69
CA GLN A 263 -15.50 2.21 -1.98
C GLN A 263 -15.37 2.65 -0.54
N TYR A 264 -16.04 3.76 -0.19
CA TYR A 264 -16.03 4.29 1.17
C TYR A 264 -17.26 3.83 1.95
N THR A 265 -17.00 3.28 3.14
CA THR A 265 -17.98 3.11 4.22
C THR A 265 -17.51 3.94 5.42
N HIS A 266 -18.43 4.67 6.05
CA HIS A 266 -18.18 5.99 6.66
C HIS A 266 -17.86 6.01 8.16
N GLN A 267 -17.47 7.19 8.65
CA GLN A 267 -17.71 7.63 10.04
C GLN A 267 -18.61 8.89 10.03
N LEU A 268 -19.80 8.82 10.64
CA LEU A 268 -20.70 9.99 10.80
C LEU A 268 -20.28 10.78 12.04
N GLN A 269 -20.22 12.11 11.92
CA GLN A 269 -20.13 13.03 13.06
C GLN A 269 -21.41 13.87 13.14
N ILE A 270 -22.04 13.89 14.31
CA ILE A 270 -23.24 14.69 14.60
C ILE A 270 -22.80 15.82 15.53
N LEU A 271 -23.05 17.07 15.13
CA LEU A 271 -22.71 18.28 15.88
C LEU A 271 -23.97 19.03 16.31
#